data_AF-A0A7W0FE58-F1
#
_entry.id   AF-A0A7W0FE58-F1
#
_cell.length_a   1.000
_cell.length_b   1.000
_cell.length_c   1.000
_cell.angle_alpha   90.00
_cell.angle_beta   90.00
_cell.angle_gamma   90.00
#
_symmetry.space_group_name_H-M   'P 1'
#
loop_
_entity.id
_entity.type
_entity.pdbx_description
1 polymer ?
#
loop_
_entity_poly.entity_id
_entity_poly.type
_entity_poly.pdbx_seq_one_letter_code
_entity_poly.pdbx_strand_id
1 'polypeptide(L)'
;MEENKNQTLTDKIWNLFSSIKFAVVIFALIALTSIIGTIIEQNAAPEKNIKLIGKLFGDSIAPVLYNAFDFLGFMDMYHSWWFVALLMLFAANLTVCSIDRLPRIWKLIKEPVKPLTAEQFKNLGKKEIALKGKTEKIKDAAGAAIKKAGFKLLETKEADGYQLYSEKGNYTRLGVYITHLSILLILIGSIIGIFFGFKGFLNLPEGKTYSVAFAQTGHLTPAQESEMEKLIEALQSVEGSALKAAQQLGMEEQSLKAKMKRYGIWPLGFSITCNDFNADFYN
;
A
#
# COMPACT_ATOMS: atom_id res chain seq x y z
N MET A 1 5.05 -40.64 2.47
CA MET A 1 5.62 -40.76 3.83
C MET A 1 6.62 -39.62 3.96
N GLU A 2 6.18 -38.44 4.41
CA GLU A 2 7.12 -37.34 4.66
C GLU A 2 7.66 -37.48 6.07
N GLU A 3 8.99 -37.53 6.15
CA GLU A 3 9.78 -37.66 7.37
C GLU A 3 9.41 -36.59 8.39
N ASN A 4 9.29 -37.06 9.64
CA ASN A 4 9.08 -36.25 10.83
C ASN A 4 10.38 -35.49 11.16
N LYS A 5 10.71 -34.49 10.34
CA LYS A 5 11.85 -33.60 10.58
C LYS A 5 11.47 -32.69 11.75
N ASN A 6 12.24 -32.73 12.84
CA ASN A 6 12.07 -31.81 13.97
C ASN A 6 12.19 -30.37 13.45
N GLN A 7 11.04 -29.74 13.17
CA GLN A 7 10.99 -28.39 12.64
C GLN A 7 11.51 -27.43 13.70
N THR A 8 12.57 -26.71 13.36
CA THR A 8 13.09 -25.66 14.22
C THR A 8 12.05 -24.54 14.35
N LEU A 9 12.14 -23.71 15.39
CA LEU A 9 11.24 -22.55 15.54
C LEU A 9 11.30 -21.64 14.30
N THR A 10 12.48 -21.50 13.69
CA THR A 10 12.69 -20.75 12.45
C THR A 10 11.90 -21.34 11.28
N ASP A 11 11.91 -22.67 11.11
CA ASP A 11 11.15 -23.34 10.04
C ASP A 11 9.65 -23.13 10.20
N LYS A 12 9.14 -23.18 11.44
CA LYS A 12 7.72 -22.94 11.73
C LYS A 12 7.31 -21.51 11.40
N ILE A 13 8.12 -20.52 11.79
CA ILE A 13 7.89 -19.11 11.48
C ILE A 13 7.93 -18.91 9.96
N TRP A 14 8.94 -19.44 9.28
CA TRP A 14 9.05 -19.35 7.82
C TRP A 14 7.84 -19.95 7.11
N ASN A 15 7.40 -21.14 7.52
CA ASN A 15 6.24 -21.82 6.97
C ASN A 15 4.93 -21.04 7.20
N LEU A 16 4.80 -20.36 8.35
CA LEU A 16 3.66 -19.47 8.61
C LEU A 16 3.65 -18.28 7.64
N PHE A 17 4.79 -17.61 7.48
CA PHE A 17 4.91 -16.46 6.57
C PHE A 17 4.93 -16.83 5.08
N SER A 18 5.20 -18.09 4.72
CA SER A 18 5.04 -18.62 3.35
C SER A 18 3.61 -19.10 3.04
N SER A 19 2.71 -19.10 4.03
CA SER A 19 1.35 -19.60 3.87
C SER A 19 0.43 -18.60 3.17
N ILE A 20 -0.22 -19.02 2.06
CA ILE A 20 -1.30 -18.25 1.42
C ILE A 20 -2.48 -18.09 2.39
N LYS A 21 -2.80 -19.13 3.18
CA LYS A 21 -3.94 -19.07 4.11
C LYS A 21 -3.75 -17.95 5.13
N PHE A 22 -2.51 -17.79 5.63
CA PHE A 22 -2.17 -16.71 6.53
C PHE A 22 -2.30 -15.34 5.85
N ALA A 23 -1.81 -15.23 4.60
CA ALA A 23 -1.97 -14.02 3.77
C ALA A 23 -3.44 -13.58 3.64
N VAL A 24 -4.33 -14.52 3.30
CA VAL A 24 -5.76 -14.27 3.10
C VAL A 24 -6.43 -13.83 4.41
N VAL A 25 -6.07 -14.43 5.54
CA VAL A 25 -6.61 -14.04 6.85
C VAL A 25 -6.18 -12.63 7.22
N ILE A 26 -4.89 -12.29 7.10
CA ILE A 26 -4.41 -10.94 7.40
C ILE A 26 -5.06 -9.92 6.47
N PHE A 27 -5.13 -10.21 5.16
CA PHE A 27 -5.78 -9.34 4.19
C PHE A 27 -7.26 -9.09 4.54
N ALA A 28 -7.99 -10.14 4.96
CA ALA A 28 -9.37 -10.00 5.40
C ALA A 28 -9.51 -9.14 6.67
N LEU A 29 -8.59 -9.26 7.63
CA LEU A 29 -8.57 -8.42 8.83
C LEU A 29 -8.30 -6.95 8.50
N ILE A 30 -7.32 -6.68 7.63
CA ILE A 30 -7.04 -5.32 7.14
C ILE A 30 -8.27 -4.76 6.42
N ALA A 31 -8.90 -5.54 5.54
CA ALA A 31 -10.09 -5.09 4.80
C ALA A 31 -11.27 -4.78 5.74
N LEU A 32 -11.57 -5.67 6.69
CA LEU A 32 -12.67 -5.49 7.64
C LEU A 32 -12.46 -4.25 8.52
N THR A 33 -11.25 -4.06 9.04
CA THR A 33 -10.92 -2.88 9.86
C THR A 33 -10.91 -1.60 9.02
N SER A 34 -10.43 -1.66 7.78
CA SER A 34 -10.48 -0.53 6.82
C SER A 34 -11.91 -0.08 6.52
N ILE A 35 -12.87 -1.00 6.43
CA ILE A 35 -14.30 -0.65 6.27
C ILE A 35 -14.77 0.18 7.47
N ILE A 36 -14.43 -0.25 8.69
CA ILE A 36 -14.79 0.48 9.92
C ILE A 36 -14.15 1.88 9.92
N GLY A 37 -12.85 1.99 9.61
CA GLY A 37 -12.14 3.27 9.52
C GLY A 37 -12.56 4.16 8.34
N THR A 38 -13.33 3.63 7.37
CA THR A 38 -13.95 4.44 6.31
C THR A 38 -15.27 5.05 6.78
N ILE A 39 -16.00 4.36 7.65
CA ILE A 39 -17.24 4.86 8.24
C ILE A 39 -16.93 5.94 9.29
N ILE A 40 -15.93 5.70 10.13
CA ILE A 40 -15.50 6.64 11.18
C ILE A 40 -14.54 7.66 10.58
N GLU A 41 -14.87 8.94 10.71
CA GLU A 41 -14.01 10.01 10.20
C GLU A 41 -12.74 10.13 11.05
N GLN A 42 -11.60 9.90 10.40
CA GLN A 42 -10.30 9.84 11.08
C GLN A 42 -9.84 11.22 11.53
N ASN A 43 -9.36 11.32 12.77
CA ASN A 43 -8.88 12.56 13.38
C ASN A 43 -9.93 13.71 13.36
N ALA A 44 -11.21 13.38 13.27
CA ALA A 44 -12.29 14.36 13.36
C ALA A 44 -12.53 14.80 14.82
N ALA A 45 -13.22 15.94 14.97
CA ALA A 45 -13.69 16.38 16.28
C ALA A 45 -14.64 15.33 16.92
N PRO A 46 -14.51 15.03 18.23
CA PRO A 46 -15.29 13.98 18.90
C PRO A 46 -16.80 14.09 18.66
N GLU A 47 -17.34 15.31 18.63
CA GLU A 47 -18.77 15.59 18.46
C GLU A 47 -19.31 15.01 17.16
N LYS A 48 -18.49 15.04 16.09
CA LYS A 48 -18.88 14.55 14.76
C LYS A 48 -19.05 13.03 14.75
N ASN A 49 -18.09 12.32 15.33
CA ASN A 49 -18.12 10.86 15.41
C ASN A 49 -19.12 10.36 16.46
N ILE A 50 -19.31 11.05 17.59
CA ILE A 50 -20.38 10.73 18.55
C ILE A 50 -21.75 10.86 17.89
N LYS A 51 -21.99 11.92 17.10
CA LYS A 51 -23.26 12.10 16.37
C LYS A 51 -23.48 11.01 15.32
N LEU A 52 -22.42 10.59 14.62
CA LEU A 52 -22.50 9.48 13.67
C LEU A 52 -22.86 8.16 14.39
N ILE A 53 -22.18 7.87 15.49
CA ILE A 53 -22.43 6.67 16.31
C ILE A 53 -23.86 6.70 16.87
N GLY A 54 -24.34 7.86 17.34
CA GLY A 54 -25.71 8.05 17.81
C GLY A 54 -26.76 7.72 16.75
N LYS A 55 -26.52 8.13 15.49
CA LYS A 55 -27.39 7.76 14.36
C LYS A 55 -27.41 6.26 14.04
N LEU A 56 -26.29 5.56 14.24
CA LEU A 56 -26.16 4.15 13.88
C LEU A 56 -26.61 3.19 15.00
N PHE A 57 -26.35 3.56 16.25
CA PHE A 57 -26.49 2.67 17.40
C PHE A 57 -27.37 3.24 18.53
N GLY A 58 -27.74 4.53 18.46
CA GLY A 58 -28.60 5.22 19.44
C GLY A 58 -27.82 6.19 20.33
N ASP A 59 -28.45 7.34 20.61
CA ASP A 59 -27.80 8.47 21.32
C ASP A 59 -27.34 8.13 22.74
N SER A 60 -28.09 7.28 23.45
CA SER A 60 -27.78 6.90 24.84
C SER A 60 -26.49 6.09 24.99
N ILE A 61 -26.10 5.33 23.97
CA ILE A 61 -24.88 4.49 24.00
C ILE A 61 -23.70 5.09 23.25
N ALA A 62 -23.94 6.14 22.46
CA ALA A 62 -22.94 6.74 21.59
C ALA A 62 -21.67 7.21 22.33
N PRO A 63 -21.74 7.89 23.51
CA PRO A 63 -20.53 8.31 24.21
C PRO A 63 -19.68 7.13 24.72
N VAL A 64 -20.33 6.06 25.19
CA VAL A 64 -19.63 4.86 25.68
C VAL A 64 -18.93 4.13 24.53
N LEU A 65 -19.63 3.98 23.40
CA LEU A 65 -19.08 3.32 22.23
C LEU A 65 -17.96 4.16 21.57
N TYR A 66 -18.11 5.48 21.55
CA TYR A 66 -17.05 6.40 21.12
C TYR A 66 -15.78 6.19 21.95
N ASN A 67 -15.87 6.22 23.28
CA ASN A 67 -14.73 6.03 24.17
C ASN A 67 -14.06 4.66 23.97
N ALA A 68 -14.85 3.61 23.75
CA ALA A 68 -14.32 2.28 23.45
C ALA A 68 -13.57 2.25 22.11
N PHE A 69 -14.11 2.89 21.06
CA PHE A 69 -13.47 2.97 19.76
C PHE A 69 -12.21 3.84 19.79
N ASP A 70 -12.23 4.95 20.50
CA ASP A 70 -11.08 5.81 20.70
C ASP A 70 -9.97 5.09 21.47
N PHE A 71 -10.31 4.36 22.54
CA PHE A 71 -9.36 3.53 23.28
C PHE A 71 -8.73 2.42 22.42
N LEU A 72 -9.52 1.80 21.55
CA LEU A 72 -9.02 0.81 20.59
C LEU A 72 -8.26 1.46 19.42
N GLY A 73 -8.24 2.79 19.31
CA GLY A 73 -7.54 3.54 18.28
C GLY A 73 -8.28 3.65 16.95
N PHE A 74 -9.59 3.42 16.88
CA PHE A 74 -10.37 3.54 15.63
C PHE A 74 -10.54 4.99 15.15
N MET A 75 -10.37 5.99 16.03
CA MET A 75 -10.42 7.41 15.67
C MET A 75 -9.16 7.85 14.90
N ASP A 76 -8.03 7.15 15.09
CA ASP A 76 -6.80 7.29 14.33
C ASP A 76 -6.22 5.92 13.98
N MET A 77 -7.04 5.12 13.30
CA MET A 77 -6.80 3.70 13.04
C MET A 77 -5.51 3.47 12.26
N TYR A 78 -5.24 4.32 11.27
CA TYR A 78 -4.11 4.16 10.36
C TYR A 78 -2.74 4.38 11.04
N HIS A 79 -2.69 5.04 12.21
CA HIS A 79 -1.47 5.17 13.03
C HIS A 79 -1.47 4.24 14.26
N SER A 80 -2.57 3.52 14.50
CA SER A 80 -2.68 2.59 15.63
C SER A 80 -1.64 1.46 15.51
N TRP A 81 -1.05 1.08 16.64
CA TRP A 81 0.03 0.08 16.68
C TRP A 81 -0.41 -1.27 16.08
N TRP A 82 -1.67 -1.66 16.30
CA TRP A 82 -2.20 -2.93 15.83
C TRP A 82 -2.46 -2.92 14.32
N PHE A 83 -2.91 -1.79 13.75
CA PHE A 83 -3.13 -1.69 12.31
C PHE A 83 -1.80 -1.67 11.57
N VAL A 84 -0.83 -0.90 12.07
CA VAL A 84 0.54 -0.92 11.55
C VAL A 84 1.15 -2.32 11.65
N ALA A 85 0.93 -3.04 12.76
CA ALA A 85 1.36 -4.43 12.89
C ALA A 85 0.72 -5.36 11.84
N LEU A 86 -0.57 -5.20 11.53
CA LEU A 86 -1.23 -5.95 10.46
C LEU A 86 -0.59 -5.67 9.09
N LEU A 87 -0.30 -4.40 8.77
CA LEU A 87 0.38 -4.01 7.54
C LEU A 87 1.79 -4.62 7.45
N MET A 88 2.54 -4.59 8.56
CA MET A 88 3.88 -5.18 8.63
C MET A 88 3.86 -6.70 8.47
N LEU A 89 2.91 -7.37 9.12
CA LEU A 89 2.72 -8.82 8.97
C LEU A 89 2.35 -9.18 7.53
N PHE A 90 1.47 -8.40 6.90
CA PHE A 90 1.09 -8.59 5.50
C PHE A 90 2.28 -8.39 4.55
N ALA A 91 3.06 -7.32 4.74
CA ALA A 91 4.26 -7.05 3.95
C ALA A 91 5.32 -8.16 4.12
N ALA A 92 5.55 -8.63 5.35
CA ALA A 92 6.46 -9.74 5.63
C ALA A 92 5.99 -11.03 4.95
N ASN A 93 4.70 -11.36 5.04
CA ASN A 93 4.13 -12.54 4.38
C ASN A 93 4.28 -12.46 2.85
N LEU A 94 3.91 -11.33 2.22
CA LEU A 94 4.08 -11.14 0.78
C LEU A 94 5.54 -11.29 0.34
N THR A 95 6.47 -10.76 1.13
CA THR A 95 7.91 -10.87 0.87
C THR A 95 8.38 -12.32 0.92
N VAL A 96 8.08 -13.05 2.00
CA VAL A 96 8.47 -14.45 2.18
C VAL A 96 7.82 -15.34 1.12
N CYS A 97 6.51 -15.20 0.87
CA CYS A 97 5.79 -15.93 -0.18
C CYS A 97 6.40 -15.71 -1.57
N SER A 98 6.86 -14.50 -1.87
CA SER A 98 7.51 -14.18 -3.15
C SER A 98 8.87 -14.86 -3.24
N ILE A 99 9.71 -14.75 -2.21
CA ILE A 99 11.04 -15.35 -2.19
C ILE A 99 10.97 -16.88 -2.31
N ASP A 100 10.07 -17.52 -1.56
CA ASP A 100 9.92 -18.98 -1.52
C ASP A 100 9.49 -19.55 -2.89
N ARG A 101 8.65 -18.82 -3.63
CA ARG A 101 8.12 -19.25 -4.93
C ARG A 101 9.02 -18.92 -6.11
N LEU A 102 9.90 -17.92 -5.97
CA LEU A 102 10.72 -17.41 -7.06
C LEU A 102 11.59 -18.48 -7.72
N PRO A 103 12.30 -19.38 -7.00
CA PRO A 103 13.15 -20.40 -7.63
C PRO A 103 12.37 -21.34 -8.55
N ARG A 104 11.17 -21.75 -8.14
CA ARG A 104 10.31 -22.64 -8.92
C ARG A 104 9.84 -21.95 -10.20
N ILE A 105 9.37 -20.71 -10.10
CA ILE A 105 8.91 -19.93 -11.27
C ILE A 105 10.07 -19.64 -12.21
N TRP A 106 11.23 -19.29 -11.67
CA TRP A 106 12.43 -19.02 -12.47
C TRP A 106 12.91 -20.26 -13.23
N LYS A 107 12.89 -21.43 -12.59
CA LYS A 107 13.16 -22.71 -13.24
C LYS A 107 12.19 -22.95 -14.40
N LEU A 108 10.89 -22.73 -14.18
CA LEU A 108 9.87 -22.88 -15.22
C LEU A 108 10.00 -21.89 -16.39
N ILE A 109 10.54 -20.70 -16.16
CA ILE A 109 10.80 -19.72 -17.22
C ILE A 109 12.01 -20.14 -18.07
N LYS A 110 13.03 -20.69 -17.42
CA LYS A 110 14.29 -21.11 -18.07
C LYS A 110 14.19 -22.48 -18.74
N GLU A 111 13.35 -23.38 -18.22
CA GLU A 111 13.19 -24.70 -18.82
C GLU A 111 12.48 -24.60 -20.16
N PRO A 112 13.08 -25.14 -21.25
CA PRO A 112 12.40 -25.20 -22.54
C PRO A 112 11.20 -26.14 -22.45
N VAL A 113 10.16 -25.84 -23.23
CA VAL A 113 9.04 -26.78 -23.40
C VAL A 113 9.56 -28.11 -23.90
N LYS A 114 9.02 -29.17 -23.30
CA LYS A 114 9.35 -30.56 -23.62
C LYS A 114 8.24 -31.16 -24.48
N PRO A 115 8.56 -32.15 -25.34
CA PRO A 115 7.55 -32.90 -26.06
C PRO A 115 6.58 -33.57 -25.07
N LEU A 116 5.33 -33.74 -25.49
CA LEU A 116 4.30 -34.34 -24.66
C LEU A 116 4.44 -35.86 -24.69
N THR A 117 4.31 -36.49 -23.53
CA THR A 117 4.19 -37.96 -23.48
C THR A 117 2.83 -38.39 -24.02
N ALA A 118 2.72 -39.65 -24.47
CA ALA A 118 1.46 -40.19 -24.98
C ALA A 118 0.32 -40.10 -23.94
N GLU A 119 0.64 -40.24 -22.65
CA GLU A 119 -0.32 -40.10 -21.56
C GLU A 119 -0.77 -38.65 -21.36
N GLN A 120 0.16 -37.68 -21.42
CA GLN A 120 -0.17 -36.26 -21.38
C GLN A 120 -1.03 -35.86 -22.58
N PHE A 121 -0.75 -36.41 -23.76
CA PHE A 121 -1.50 -36.15 -24.98
C PHE A 121 -2.94 -36.66 -24.91
N LYS A 122 -3.20 -37.79 -24.23
CA LYS A 122 -4.56 -38.35 -24.05
C LYS A 122 -5.49 -37.45 -23.24
N ASN A 123 -4.93 -36.66 -22.32
CA ASN A 123 -5.70 -35.83 -21.39
C ASN A 123 -5.95 -34.40 -21.91
N LEU A 124 -5.57 -34.10 -23.16
CA LEU A 124 -5.75 -32.79 -23.78
C LEU A 124 -6.92 -32.79 -24.75
N GLY A 125 -7.59 -31.64 -24.87
CA GLY A 125 -8.56 -31.40 -25.93
C GLY A 125 -7.89 -31.51 -27.29
N LYS A 126 -8.31 -32.47 -28.11
CA LYS A 126 -7.67 -32.79 -29.40
C LYS A 126 -8.58 -32.51 -30.59
N LYS A 127 -7.95 -32.12 -31.70
CA LYS A 127 -8.58 -32.02 -33.02
C LYS A 127 -7.72 -32.78 -34.01
N GLU A 128 -8.32 -33.78 -34.66
CA GLU A 128 -7.63 -34.63 -35.63
C GLU A 128 -8.06 -34.23 -37.04
N ILE A 129 -7.10 -34.13 -37.95
CA ILE A 129 -7.34 -33.79 -39.36
C ILE A 129 -6.51 -34.75 -40.20
N ALA A 130 -7.16 -35.44 -41.14
CA ALA A 130 -6.47 -36.28 -42.12
C ALA A 130 -5.96 -35.43 -43.28
N LEU A 131 -4.66 -35.49 -43.56
CA LEU A 131 -4.00 -34.77 -44.65
C LEU A 131 -3.40 -35.78 -45.64
N LYS A 132 -3.55 -35.52 -46.95
CA LYS A 132 -2.92 -36.34 -48.00
C LYS A 132 -1.50 -35.82 -48.27
N GLY A 133 -0.49 -36.68 -48.19
CA GLY A 133 0.88 -36.32 -48.54
C GLY A 133 1.92 -37.16 -47.79
N LYS A 134 3.21 -36.92 -48.10
CA LYS A 134 4.32 -37.50 -47.35
C LYS A 134 4.49 -36.76 -46.02
N THR A 135 4.80 -37.49 -44.94
CA THR A 135 4.95 -36.94 -43.59
C THR A 135 5.97 -35.81 -43.52
N GLU A 136 7.11 -35.89 -44.22
CA GLU A 136 8.10 -34.80 -44.22
C GLU A 136 7.56 -33.50 -44.81
N LYS A 137 6.84 -33.57 -45.95
CA LYS A 137 6.26 -32.37 -46.58
C LYS A 137 5.21 -31.71 -45.69
N ILE A 138 4.42 -32.51 -44.97
CA ILE A 138 3.42 -32.00 -44.02
C ILE A 138 4.11 -31.36 -42.82
N LYS A 139 5.18 -31.99 -42.29
CA LYS A 139 6.00 -31.43 -41.21
C LYS A 139 6.52 -30.05 -41.57
N ASP A 140 7.12 -29.90 -42.75
CA ASP A 140 7.73 -28.65 -43.20
C ASP A 140 6.68 -27.56 -43.41
N ALA A 141 5.53 -27.90 -44.00
CA ALA A 141 4.42 -26.96 -44.18
C ALA A 141 3.83 -26.50 -42.84
N ALA A 142 3.62 -27.41 -41.89
CA ALA A 142 3.13 -27.09 -40.55
C ALA A 142 4.15 -26.23 -39.77
N GLY A 143 5.43 -26.57 -39.84
CA GLY A 143 6.51 -25.79 -39.25
C GLY A 143 6.60 -24.38 -39.80
N ALA A 144 6.44 -24.21 -41.12
CA ALA A 144 6.39 -22.90 -41.77
C ALA A 144 5.18 -22.07 -41.32
N ALA A 145 4.01 -22.70 -41.18
CA ALA A 145 2.80 -22.03 -40.68
C ALA A 145 2.98 -21.55 -39.22
N ILE A 146 3.56 -22.36 -38.34
CA ILE A 146 3.87 -22.00 -36.95
C ILE A 146 4.82 -20.80 -36.90
N LYS A 147 5.90 -20.83 -37.69
CA LYS A 147 6.84 -19.71 -37.78
C LYS A 147 6.17 -18.43 -38.31
N LYS A 148 5.33 -18.55 -39.35
CA LYS A 148 4.58 -17.42 -39.92
C LYS A 148 3.60 -16.81 -38.91
N ALA A 149 3.06 -17.61 -38.00
CA ALA A 149 2.23 -17.14 -36.89
C ALA A 149 3.02 -16.49 -35.74
N GLY A 150 4.36 -16.36 -35.85
CA GLY A 150 5.21 -15.69 -34.87
C GLY A 150 5.56 -16.55 -33.64
N PHE A 151 5.51 -17.87 -33.79
CA PHE A 151 5.85 -18.85 -32.77
C PHE A 151 7.21 -19.48 -33.03
N LYS A 152 7.92 -19.87 -31.96
CA LYS A 152 9.20 -20.57 -32.06
C LYS A 152 8.96 -22.06 -32.28
N LEU A 153 9.32 -22.56 -33.46
CA LEU A 153 9.18 -23.99 -33.76
C LEU A 153 10.21 -24.81 -32.96
N LEU A 154 9.71 -25.76 -32.18
CA LEU A 154 10.46 -26.88 -31.62
C LEU A 154 9.91 -28.17 -32.22
N GLU A 155 10.81 -29.09 -32.56
CA GLU A 155 10.45 -30.36 -33.18
C GLU A 155 11.14 -31.53 -32.48
N THR A 156 10.44 -32.66 -32.40
CA THR A 156 10.98 -33.93 -31.89
C THR A 156 10.47 -35.06 -32.77
N LYS A 157 11.38 -35.92 -33.21
CA LYS A 157 11.06 -37.11 -34.00
C LYS A 157 10.72 -38.25 -33.06
N GLU A 158 9.54 -38.84 -33.25
CA GLU A 158 9.05 -40.02 -32.52
C GLU A 158 9.08 -41.24 -33.45
N ALA A 159 8.84 -42.44 -32.90
CA ALA A 159 8.81 -43.69 -33.67
C ALA A 159 7.78 -43.64 -34.82
N ASP A 160 6.61 -43.04 -34.56
CA ASP A 160 5.47 -43.04 -35.49
C ASP A 160 5.20 -41.67 -36.13
N GLY A 161 6.11 -40.69 -36.00
CA GLY A 161 5.91 -39.36 -36.59
C GLY A 161 6.76 -38.25 -35.99
N TYR A 162 6.22 -37.02 -36.01
CA TYR A 162 6.87 -35.82 -35.48
C TYR A 162 5.93 -35.08 -34.53
N GLN A 163 6.47 -34.65 -33.40
CA GLN A 163 5.81 -33.67 -32.54
C GLN A 163 6.38 -32.29 -32.83
N LEU A 164 5.49 -31.34 -33.16
CA LEU A 164 5.82 -29.93 -33.30
C LEU A 164 5.15 -29.16 -32.16
N TYR A 165 5.92 -28.35 -31.44
CA TYR A 165 5.42 -27.58 -30.31
C TYR A 165 6.07 -26.21 -30.23
N SER A 166 5.40 -25.28 -29.56
CA SER A 166 5.88 -23.93 -29.29
C SER A 166 5.25 -23.40 -28.02
N GLU A 167 5.97 -22.53 -27.32
CA GLU A 167 5.45 -21.72 -26.21
C GLU A 167 5.78 -20.25 -26.46
N LYS A 168 4.92 -19.36 -25.97
CA LYS A 168 5.12 -17.92 -25.99
C LYS A 168 4.64 -17.33 -24.67
N GLY A 169 5.32 -16.31 -24.18
CA GLY A 169 4.90 -15.56 -23.00
C GLY A 169 5.43 -16.11 -21.67
N ASN A 170 6.58 -16.78 -21.65
CA ASN A 170 7.13 -17.37 -20.42
C ASN A 170 7.31 -16.34 -19.29
N TYR A 171 7.64 -15.09 -19.64
CA TYR A 171 7.79 -13.98 -18.69
C TYR A 171 6.49 -13.49 -18.06
N THR A 172 5.31 -13.83 -18.62
CA THR A 172 4.02 -13.47 -18.01
C THR A 172 3.86 -14.04 -16.59
N ARG A 173 4.57 -15.15 -16.31
CA ARG A 173 4.67 -15.78 -14.98
C ARG A 173 5.33 -14.88 -13.93
N LEU A 174 6.09 -13.85 -14.36
CA LEU A 174 6.68 -12.84 -13.47
C LEU A 174 5.70 -11.73 -13.09
N GLY A 175 4.53 -11.63 -13.75
CA GLY A 175 3.56 -10.56 -13.51
C GLY A 175 3.15 -10.43 -12.04
N VAL A 176 2.93 -11.56 -11.36
CA VAL A 176 2.59 -11.57 -9.92
C VAL A 176 3.67 -10.92 -9.04
N TYR A 177 4.95 -11.04 -9.41
CA TYR A 177 6.06 -10.44 -8.66
C TYR A 177 6.11 -8.93 -8.85
N ILE A 178 5.76 -8.44 -10.04
CA ILE A 178 5.61 -7.00 -10.30
C ILE A 178 4.49 -6.44 -9.42
N THR A 179 3.33 -7.13 -9.37
CA THR A 179 2.22 -6.74 -8.49
C THR A 179 2.64 -6.73 -7.02
N HIS A 180 3.30 -7.79 -6.54
CA HIS A 180 3.76 -7.85 -5.15
C HIS A 180 4.75 -6.72 -4.84
N LEU A 181 5.70 -6.46 -5.75
CA LEU A 181 6.65 -5.36 -5.59
C LEU A 181 5.94 -4.01 -5.53
N SER A 182 4.94 -3.75 -6.38
CA SER A 182 4.17 -2.49 -6.32
C SER A 182 3.44 -2.32 -4.99
N ILE A 183 2.83 -3.39 -4.46
CA ILE A 183 2.14 -3.34 -3.17
C ILE A 183 3.15 -3.07 -2.05
N LEU A 184 4.30 -3.73 -2.05
CA LEU A 184 5.35 -3.51 -1.06
C LEU A 184 5.89 -2.08 -1.12
N LEU A 185 6.12 -1.52 -2.31
CA LEU A 185 6.57 -0.14 -2.47
C LEU A 185 5.56 0.86 -1.90
N ILE A 186 4.26 0.67 -2.19
CA ILE A 186 3.20 1.52 -1.63
C ILE A 186 3.17 1.40 -0.12
N LEU A 187 3.25 0.19 0.45
CA LEU A 187 3.24 -0.01 1.90
C LEU A 187 4.43 0.64 2.60
N ILE A 188 5.63 0.50 2.03
CA ILE A 188 6.85 1.15 2.54
C ILE A 188 6.66 2.67 2.50
N GLY A 189 6.19 3.23 1.39
CA GLY A 189 5.90 4.66 1.26
C GLY A 189 4.88 5.14 2.30
N SER A 190 3.81 4.39 2.52
CA SER A 190 2.79 4.69 3.53
C SER A 190 3.36 4.66 4.95
N ILE A 191 4.19 3.67 5.30
CA ILE A 191 4.85 3.60 6.61
C ILE A 191 5.80 4.79 6.82
N ILE A 192 6.59 5.12 5.80
CA ILE A 192 7.44 6.33 5.84
C ILE A 192 6.55 7.57 6.04
N GLY A 193 5.43 7.68 5.33
CA GLY A 193 4.48 8.78 5.49
C GLY A 193 3.85 8.86 6.89
N ILE A 194 3.60 7.72 7.54
CA ILE A 194 3.07 7.67 8.92
C ILE A 194 4.09 8.24 9.92
N PHE A 195 5.37 7.89 9.78
CA PHE A 195 6.41 8.29 10.75
C PHE A 195 7.05 9.65 10.46
N PHE A 196 7.13 10.04 9.18
CA PHE A 196 7.85 11.23 8.73
C PHE A 196 6.96 12.24 8.02
N GLY A 197 5.70 11.91 7.76
CA GLY A 197 4.75 12.82 7.12
C GLY A 197 4.28 13.92 8.05
N PHE A 198 3.92 15.05 7.45
CA PHE A 198 3.32 16.19 8.12
C PHE A 198 1.92 16.42 7.58
N LYS A 199 0.94 16.55 8.49
CA LYS A 199 -0.41 17.01 8.17
C LYS A 199 -0.68 18.27 8.97
N GLY A 200 -1.21 19.28 8.31
CA GLY A 200 -1.56 20.53 8.96
C GLY A 200 -2.68 21.25 8.22
N PHE A 201 -3.32 22.15 8.94
CA PHE A 201 -4.33 23.07 8.46
C PHE A 201 -3.71 24.45 8.35
N LEU A 202 -4.12 25.20 7.34
CA LEU A 202 -3.74 26.59 7.18
C LEU A 202 -5.01 27.38 6.86
N ASN A 203 -5.41 28.27 7.77
CA ASN A 203 -6.43 29.24 7.48
C ASN A 203 -5.77 30.42 6.78
N LEU A 204 -6.13 30.66 5.51
CA LEU A 204 -5.50 31.64 4.64
C LEU A 204 -6.53 32.70 4.19
N PRO A 205 -6.79 33.73 5.02
CA PRO A 205 -7.63 34.86 4.63
C PRO A 205 -7.08 35.57 3.38
N GLU A 206 -7.99 36.13 2.60
CA GLU A 206 -7.66 36.94 1.43
C GLU A 206 -6.76 38.12 1.80
N GLY A 207 -5.78 38.42 0.93
CA GLY A 207 -4.80 39.49 1.09
C GLY A 207 -3.73 39.22 2.16
N LYS A 208 -3.76 38.05 2.82
CA LYS A 208 -2.77 37.70 3.84
C LYS A 208 -1.74 36.68 3.34
N THR A 209 -0.55 36.79 3.90
CA THR A 209 0.57 35.87 3.68
C THR A 209 0.82 35.09 4.96
N TYR A 210 0.92 33.76 4.84
CA TYR A 210 1.23 32.87 5.95
C TYR A 210 2.45 32.02 5.60
N SER A 211 3.28 31.77 6.60
CA SER A 211 4.53 31.02 6.50
C SER A 211 4.60 29.87 7.53
N VAL A 212 3.49 29.66 8.23
CA VAL A 212 3.33 28.64 9.27
C VAL A 212 2.06 27.85 8.97
N ALA A 213 2.09 26.55 9.24
CA ALA A 213 0.94 25.67 9.23
C ALA A 213 0.67 25.14 10.64
N PHE A 214 -0.57 24.73 10.89
CA PHE A 214 -1.03 24.25 12.18
C PHE A 214 -1.27 22.74 12.11
N ALA A 215 -0.47 21.95 12.82
CA ALA A 215 -0.86 20.60 13.17
C ALA A 215 -2.03 20.67 14.16
N GLN A 216 -2.92 19.68 14.11
CA GLN A 216 -4.05 19.59 15.03
C GLN A 216 -3.52 19.48 16.47
N THR A 217 -3.70 20.54 17.25
CA THR A 217 -3.38 20.53 18.69
C THR A 217 -4.55 19.95 19.46
N GLY A 218 -4.27 19.18 20.51
CA GLY A 218 -5.27 18.84 21.51
C GLY A 218 -5.84 20.10 22.18
N HIS A 219 -6.79 19.94 23.11
CA HIS A 219 -7.41 21.08 23.78
C HIS A 219 -6.35 21.92 24.52
N LEU A 220 -6.14 23.16 24.08
CA LEU A 220 -5.26 24.13 24.73
C LEU A 220 -6.02 24.84 25.86
N THR A 221 -5.34 25.13 26.96
CA THR A 221 -5.89 26.04 27.98
C THR A 221 -5.87 27.49 27.44
N PRO A 222 -6.73 28.39 27.95
CA PRO A 222 -6.76 29.79 27.50
C PRO A 222 -5.40 30.51 27.59
N ALA A 223 -4.57 30.15 28.57
CA ALA A 223 -3.22 30.68 28.70
C ALA A 223 -2.28 30.20 27.57
N GLN A 224 -2.43 28.94 27.16
CA GLN A 224 -1.67 28.37 26.04
C GLN A 224 -2.12 28.92 24.69
N GLU A 225 -3.42 29.19 24.53
CA GLU A 225 -3.95 29.85 23.32
C GLU A 225 -3.36 31.25 23.16
N SER A 226 -3.34 32.06 24.22
CA SER A 226 -2.72 33.39 24.18
C SER A 226 -1.21 33.34 23.90
N GLU A 227 -0.50 32.34 24.44
CA GLU A 227 0.93 32.16 24.12
C GLU A 227 1.15 31.72 22.67
N MET A 228 0.29 30.83 22.16
CA MET A 228 0.31 30.38 20.77
C MET A 228 0.08 31.55 19.80
N GLU A 229 -0.89 32.44 20.08
CA GLU A 229 -1.16 33.62 19.26
C GLU A 229 0.07 34.55 19.15
N LYS A 230 0.77 34.81 20.26
CA LYS A 230 2.00 35.62 20.25
C LYS A 230 3.11 35.00 19.39
N LEU A 231 3.24 33.67 19.42
CA LEU A 231 4.21 32.94 18.59
C LEU A 231 3.86 33.03 17.11
N ILE A 232 2.57 32.93 16.78
CA ILE A 232 2.09 33.05 15.39
C ILE A 232 2.36 34.45 14.86
N GLU A 233 2.04 35.50 15.62
CA GLU A 233 2.25 36.89 15.23
C GLU A 233 3.73 37.18 14.97
N ALA A 234 4.62 36.74 15.86
CA ALA A 234 6.06 36.85 15.68
C ALA A 234 6.52 36.13 14.40
N LEU A 235 6.10 34.88 14.18
CA LEU A 235 6.45 34.10 12.99
C LEU A 235 5.93 34.72 11.69
N GLN A 236 4.72 35.26 11.67
CA GLN A 236 4.15 35.93 10.51
C GLN A 236 4.92 37.21 10.15
N SER A 237 5.34 37.98 11.14
CA SER A 237 6.09 39.22 10.92
C SER A 237 7.49 39.01 10.31
N VAL A 238 8.00 37.77 10.34
CA VAL A 238 9.32 37.40 9.83
C VAL A 238 9.28 36.27 8.80
N GLU A 239 8.15 36.13 8.10
CA GLU A 239 7.98 35.17 7.00
C GLU A 239 8.28 33.72 7.41
N GLY A 240 8.01 33.36 8.68
CA GLY A 240 8.12 32.00 9.20
C GLY A 240 9.54 31.58 9.56
N SER A 241 10.49 32.52 9.55
CA SER A 241 11.84 32.28 10.03
C SER A 241 11.87 32.12 11.56
N ALA A 242 12.05 30.88 12.02
CA ALA A 242 12.17 30.57 13.45
C ALA A 242 13.31 31.36 14.13
N LEU A 243 14.43 31.57 13.44
CA LEU A 243 15.57 32.33 13.97
C LEU A 243 15.20 33.80 14.22
N LYS A 244 14.58 34.47 13.24
CA LYS A 244 14.18 35.88 13.37
C LYS A 244 13.07 36.05 14.41
N ALA A 245 12.12 35.12 14.46
CA ALA A 245 11.04 35.15 15.45
C ALA A 245 11.59 34.99 16.88
N ALA A 246 12.59 34.12 17.06
CA ALA A 246 13.23 33.91 18.35
C ALA A 246 13.97 35.18 18.82
N GLN A 247 14.65 35.89 17.91
CA GLN A 247 15.29 37.17 18.20
C GLN A 247 14.28 38.24 18.63
N GLN A 248 13.14 38.35 17.94
CA GLN A 248 12.08 39.30 18.28
C GLN A 248 11.43 39.02 19.64
N LEU A 249 11.31 37.74 19.99
CA LEU A 249 10.76 37.29 21.28
C LEU A 249 11.79 37.25 22.41
N GLY A 250 13.06 37.61 22.13
CA GLY A 250 14.14 37.60 23.12
C GLY A 250 14.44 36.19 23.67
N MET A 251 14.26 35.15 22.85
CA MET A 251 14.41 33.76 23.25
C MET A 251 15.38 32.99 22.36
N GLU A 252 15.93 31.88 22.86
CA GLU A 252 16.74 30.98 22.04
C GLU A 252 15.91 30.29 20.96
N GLU A 253 16.46 30.13 19.75
CA GLU A 253 15.79 29.48 18.62
C GLU A 253 15.33 28.05 18.97
N GLN A 254 16.13 27.32 19.75
CA GLN A 254 15.80 25.96 20.17
C GLN A 254 14.60 25.93 21.12
N SER A 255 14.48 26.92 22.00
CA SER A 255 13.33 27.10 22.88
C SER A 255 12.07 27.46 22.08
N LEU A 256 12.21 28.33 21.06
CA LEU A 256 11.11 28.65 20.15
C LEU A 256 10.62 27.41 19.41
N LYS A 257 11.52 26.65 18.78
CA LYS A 257 11.19 25.41 18.06
C LYS A 257 10.51 24.39 18.97
N ALA A 258 10.94 24.28 20.22
CA ALA A 258 10.29 23.42 21.20
C ALA A 258 8.85 23.88 21.52
N LYS A 259 8.62 25.19 21.71
CA LYS A 259 7.27 25.75 21.91
C LYS A 259 6.39 25.59 20.68
N MET A 260 6.92 25.86 19.49
CA MET A 260 6.22 25.66 18.22
C MET A 260 5.76 24.21 18.08
N LYS A 261 6.65 23.24 18.33
CA LYS A 261 6.30 21.81 18.32
C LYS A 261 5.22 21.47 19.35
N ARG A 262 5.27 22.06 20.54
CA ARG A 262 4.26 21.88 21.60
C ARG A 262 2.89 22.41 21.20
N TYR A 263 2.84 23.54 20.51
CA TYR A 263 1.61 24.19 20.03
C TYR A 263 1.24 23.81 18.59
N GLY A 264 1.83 22.74 18.05
CA GLY A 264 1.52 22.29 16.69
C GLY A 264 1.86 23.30 15.59
N ILE A 265 2.65 24.33 15.87
CA ILE A 265 3.07 25.31 14.87
C ILE A 265 4.23 24.72 14.07
N TRP A 266 4.09 24.68 12.76
CA TRP A 266 5.12 24.21 11.84
C TRP A 266 5.53 25.31 10.87
N PRO A 267 6.82 25.71 10.84
CA PRO A 267 7.29 26.66 9.85
C PRO A 267 7.42 25.96 8.50
N LEU A 268 6.85 26.55 7.45
CA LEU A 268 6.82 25.92 6.12
C LEU A 268 8.17 26.04 5.40
N GLY A 269 9.00 27.02 5.75
CA GLY A 269 10.22 27.36 5.00
C GLY A 269 9.94 28.05 3.66
N PHE A 270 8.66 28.35 3.40
CA PHE A 270 8.14 29.13 2.28
C PHE A 270 6.89 29.89 2.75
N SER A 271 6.47 30.90 2.00
CA SER A 271 5.25 31.67 2.26
C SER A 271 4.16 31.35 1.24
N ILE A 272 2.93 31.29 1.71
CA ILE A 272 1.73 31.14 0.88
C ILE A 272 0.93 32.43 1.00
N THR A 273 0.52 33.01 -0.13
CA THR A 273 -0.29 34.24 -0.19
C THR A 273 -1.58 33.97 -0.96
N CYS A 274 -2.71 34.38 -0.39
CA CYS A 274 -3.99 34.39 -1.08
C CYS A 274 -4.23 35.78 -1.68
N ASN A 275 -4.07 35.95 -3.00
CA ASN A 275 -4.20 37.26 -3.65
C ASN A 275 -5.65 37.60 -4.02
N ASP A 276 -6.44 36.60 -4.44
CA ASP A 276 -7.82 36.74 -4.88
C ASP A 276 -8.54 35.40 -4.61
N PHE A 277 -9.65 35.44 -3.87
CA PHE A 277 -10.47 34.27 -3.57
C PHE A 277 -11.93 34.56 -3.93
N ASN A 278 -12.29 34.31 -5.20
CA ASN A 278 -13.68 34.43 -5.64
C ASN A 278 -14.43 33.09 -5.46
N ALA A 279 -15.60 33.14 -4.82
CA ALA A 279 -16.49 32.00 -4.65
C ALA A 279 -17.84 32.29 -5.32
N ASP A 280 -18.00 31.80 -6.55
CA ASP A 280 -19.26 31.92 -7.27
C ASP A 280 -20.23 30.82 -6.82
N PHE A 281 -21.39 31.22 -6.29
CA PHE A 281 -22.47 30.30 -5.97
C PHE A 281 -23.34 30.08 -7.22
N TYR A 282 -23.35 28.85 -7.73
CA TYR A 282 -24.34 28.44 -8.72
C TYR A 282 -25.64 28.10 -7.97
N ASN A 283 -26.64 29.00 -8.07
CA ASN A 283 -28.01 28.74 -7.60
C ASN A 283 -28.73 27.74 -8.50
#